data_AF-A0A2S7QZH7-F1
#
_entry.id   AF-A0A2S7QZH7-F1
#
_cell.length_a   1.000
_cell.length_b   1.000
_cell.length_c   1.000
_cell.angle_alpha   90.00
_cell.angle_beta   90.00
_cell.angle_gamma   90.00
#
_symmetry.space_group_name_H-M   'P 1'
#
loop_
_entity.id
_entity.type
_entity.pdbx_description
1 polymer ?
#
loop_
_entity_poly.entity_id
_entity_poly.type
_entity_poly.pdbx_seq_one_letter_code
_entity_poly.pdbx_strand_id
1 'polypeptide(L)'
;MAEESMPSRQLCEFLKTLPRLHKNRYTEQAERELLQSLFWSLAGGLQENLNLFFPEHSRPSPTSTWKLRKAQGGADGDEFTEAARGKICGHIFKAGEATYRCKTCSSDDTCVLCSRCYDSSDHTGHMVYVSVSLGNSGCCDCGDPEAWRLPVHCSIHTANGPDTTNEDKGKATGLPDDLVESIRMTIGRVLDYVCDVISCSPEQLRLPKSKETIQLDERMSRLTSSYYNGDIVEDPCEYALLLWNDEKHTVNEVCDHVSRACKVTSREGMQRARETDDIGRSIIKYSTDIDKLLDVSRIIEQIKVTVTIRSARDTFREQMCGTMIEWLSDISGCSVVGVKQATPISA
;
A
#
# COMPACT_ATOMS: atom_id res chain seq x y z
N MET A 1 11.53 -29.55 -7.88
CA MET A 1 11.35 -28.08 -7.99
C MET A 1 10.33 -27.88 -9.08
N ALA A 2 9.15 -27.33 -8.76
CA ALA A 2 8.13 -27.09 -9.77
C ALA A 2 8.68 -26.08 -10.79
N GLU A 3 8.46 -26.35 -12.08
CA GLU A 3 8.88 -25.47 -13.15
C GLU A 3 8.08 -24.16 -13.04
N GLU A 4 8.76 -23.04 -12.84
CA GLU A 4 8.09 -21.76 -12.61
C GLU A 4 7.33 -21.30 -13.86
N SER A 5 6.07 -20.91 -13.67
CA SER A 5 5.19 -20.52 -14.78
C SER A 5 5.71 -19.26 -15.50
N MET A 6 5.49 -19.21 -16.81
CA MET A 6 5.89 -18.05 -17.64
C MET A 6 5.32 -16.71 -17.14
N PRO A 7 4.05 -16.61 -16.69
CA PRO A 7 3.51 -15.37 -16.15
C PRO A 7 4.21 -14.89 -14.87
N SER A 8 4.59 -15.82 -13.98
CA SER A 8 5.35 -15.50 -12.76
C SER A 8 6.70 -14.88 -13.11
N ARG A 9 7.44 -15.51 -14.02
CA ARG A 9 8.75 -15.02 -14.46
C ARG A 9 8.66 -13.64 -15.10
N GLN A 10 7.64 -13.39 -15.93
CA GLN A 10 7.42 -12.09 -16.56
C GLN A 10 7.19 -10.98 -15.52
N LEU A 11 6.36 -11.24 -14.51
CA LEU A 11 6.12 -10.28 -13.44
C LEU A 11 7.41 -10.01 -12.64
N CYS A 12 8.13 -11.06 -12.21
CA CYS A 12 9.37 -10.91 -11.46
C CYS A 12 10.44 -10.14 -12.25
N GLU A 13 10.61 -10.42 -13.55
CA GLU A 13 11.51 -9.68 -14.42
C GLU A 13 11.08 -8.21 -14.58
N PHE A 14 9.78 -7.94 -14.72
CA PHE A 14 9.27 -6.57 -14.75
C PHE A 14 9.58 -5.82 -13.45
N LEU A 15 9.27 -6.40 -12.29
CA LEU A 15 9.52 -5.79 -10.97
C LEU A 15 11.02 -5.54 -10.72
N LYS A 16 11.88 -6.43 -11.23
CA LYS A 16 13.34 -6.27 -11.16
C LYS A 16 13.85 -5.13 -12.06
N THR A 17 13.28 -4.97 -13.26
CA THR A 17 13.79 -4.07 -14.31
C THR A 17 13.21 -2.66 -14.27
N LEU A 18 12.02 -2.48 -13.69
CA LEU A 18 11.34 -1.20 -13.62
C LEU A 18 12.18 -0.05 -13.03
N PRO A 19 12.98 -0.23 -11.94
CA PRO A 19 13.86 0.83 -11.43
C PRO A 19 14.81 1.37 -12.51
N ARG A 20 15.47 0.46 -13.25
CA ARG A 20 16.43 0.83 -14.29
C ARG A 20 15.77 1.54 -15.47
N LEU A 21 14.57 1.12 -15.86
CA LEU A 21 13.79 1.76 -16.94
C LEU A 21 13.55 3.25 -16.63
N HIS A 22 13.28 3.56 -15.36
CA HIS A 22 13.02 4.90 -14.86
C HIS A 22 14.25 5.59 -14.27
N LYS A 23 15.46 5.07 -14.53
CA LYS A 23 16.73 5.62 -14.01
C LYS A 23 16.69 5.84 -12.49
N ASN A 24 16.07 4.92 -11.77
CA ASN A 24 15.88 4.95 -10.32
C ASN A 24 15.22 6.25 -9.82
N ARG A 25 14.26 6.79 -10.59
CA ARG A 25 13.40 7.91 -10.19
C ARG A 25 11.95 7.46 -10.18
N TYR A 26 11.38 7.26 -8.99
CA TYR A 26 9.99 6.87 -8.86
C TYR A 26 9.10 8.08 -9.12
N THR A 27 8.48 8.10 -10.29
CA THR A 27 7.58 9.16 -10.72
C THR A 27 6.15 8.62 -10.80
N GLU A 28 5.16 9.49 -10.96
CA GLU A 28 3.79 9.05 -11.24
C GLU A 28 3.70 8.14 -12.48
N GLN A 29 4.61 8.29 -13.45
CA GLN A 29 4.67 7.39 -14.60
C GLN A 29 5.11 5.99 -14.18
N ALA A 30 6.16 5.86 -13.37
CA ALA A 30 6.62 4.59 -12.84
C ALA A 30 5.54 3.90 -11.99
N GLU A 31 4.81 4.67 -11.18
CA GLU A 31 3.68 4.21 -10.39
C GLU A 31 2.56 3.65 -11.28
N ARG A 32 2.15 4.40 -12.32
CA ARG A 32 1.13 3.93 -13.27
C ARG A 32 1.54 2.67 -14.01
N GLU A 33 2.79 2.59 -14.48
CA GLU A 33 3.30 1.41 -15.16
C GLU A 33 3.34 0.19 -14.23
N LEU A 34 3.71 0.37 -12.97
CA LEU A 34 3.63 -0.67 -11.94
C LEU A 34 2.19 -1.17 -11.80
N LEU A 35 1.24 -0.29 -11.50
CA LEU A 35 -0.17 -0.66 -11.28
C LEU A 35 -0.79 -1.36 -12.50
N GLN A 36 -0.53 -0.85 -13.70
CA GLN A 36 -1.01 -1.48 -14.94
C GLN A 36 -0.45 -2.89 -15.12
N SER A 37 0.84 -3.09 -14.85
CA SER A 37 1.46 -4.42 -14.92
C SER A 37 0.90 -5.37 -13.87
N LEU A 38 0.63 -4.90 -12.64
CA LEU A 38 -0.01 -5.70 -11.60
C LEU A 38 -1.43 -6.14 -12.00
N PHE A 39 -2.27 -5.22 -12.50
CA PHE A 39 -3.61 -5.58 -12.98
C PHE A 39 -3.57 -6.49 -14.21
N TRP A 40 -2.62 -6.27 -15.13
CA TRP A 40 -2.42 -7.15 -16.29
C TRP A 40 -2.05 -8.57 -15.86
N SER A 41 -1.11 -8.70 -14.91
CA SER A 41 -0.72 -9.98 -14.33
C SER A 41 -1.89 -10.66 -13.62
N LEU A 42 -2.67 -9.89 -12.85
CA LEU A 42 -3.83 -10.38 -12.11
C LEU A 42 -4.93 -10.91 -13.05
N ALA A 43 -5.05 -10.32 -14.25
CA ALA A 43 -5.90 -10.79 -15.33
C ALA A 43 -5.31 -11.96 -16.15
N GLY A 44 -4.19 -12.55 -15.73
CA GLY A 44 -3.53 -13.64 -16.45
C GLY A 44 -2.93 -13.22 -17.80
N GLY A 45 -2.71 -11.91 -18.00
CA GLY A 45 -2.22 -11.37 -19.27
C GLY A 45 -3.24 -11.39 -20.41
N LEU A 46 -4.54 -11.50 -20.08
CA LEU A 46 -5.62 -11.51 -21.05
C LEU A 46 -6.49 -10.25 -20.92
N GLN A 47 -6.74 -9.61 -22.06
CA GLN A 47 -7.53 -8.38 -22.10
C GLN A 47 -9.00 -8.64 -21.74
N GLU A 48 -9.56 -9.81 -22.06
CA GLU A 48 -10.91 -10.19 -21.63
C GLU A 48 -11.05 -10.23 -20.11
N ASN A 49 -10.06 -10.77 -19.41
CA ASN A 49 -10.07 -10.91 -17.96
C ASN A 49 -9.95 -9.56 -17.26
N LEU A 50 -9.24 -8.59 -17.86
CA LEU A 50 -9.22 -7.22 -17.34
C LEU A 50 -10.63 -6.61 -17.22
N ASN A 51 -11.57 -6.97 -18.11
CA ASN A 51 -12.95 -6.46 -18.05
C ASN A 51 -13.73 -7.02 -16.84
N LEU A 52 -13.26 -8.11 -16.23
CA LEU A 52 -13.86 -8.67 -15.02
C LEU A 52 -13.52 -7.83 -13.78
N PHE A 53 -12.39 -7.12 -13.80
CA PHE A 53 -11.97 -6.19 -12.76
C PHE A 53 -12.52 -4.78 -13.02
N PHE A 54 -12.41 -4.34 -14.27
CA PHE A 54 -12.91 -3.04 -14.73
C PHE A 54 -14.11 -3.25 -15.65
N PRO A 55 -15.35 -3.25 -15.11
CA PRO A 55 -16.57 -3.37 -15.90
C PRO A 55 -16.61 -2.43 -17.12
N GLU A 56 -17.43 -2.76 -18.11
CA GLU A 56 -17.47 -2.07 -19.39
C GLU A 56 -17.60 -0.54 -19.20
N HIS A 57 -16.69 0.21 -19.85
CA HIS A 57 -16.52 1.68 -19.72
C HIS A 57 -15.96 2.23 -18.40
N SER A 58 -15.55 1.40 -17.42
CA SER A 58 -14.88 1.87 -16.19
C SER A 58 -13.35 1.73 -16.19
N ARG A 59 -12.78 1.12 -17.25
CA ARG A 59 -11.32 1.00 -17.39
C ARG A 59 -10.68 2.39 -17.42
N PRO A 60 -9.77 2.71 -16.48
CA PRO A 60 -9.11 4.00 -16.47
C PRO A 60 -8.22 4.18 -17.71
N SER A 61 -8.04 5.43 -18.13
CA SER A 61 -7.07 5.78 -19.18
C SER A 61 -5.67 5.25 -18.81
N PRO A 62 -4.81 4.87 -19.79
CA PRO A 62 -3.40 4.57 -19.53
C PRO A 62 -2.63 5.70 -18.84
N THR A 63 -3.14 6.94 -18.94
CA THR A 63 -2.55 8.12 -18.29
C THR A 63 -3.04 8.36 -16.87
N SER A 64 -4.05 7.61 -16.40
CA SER A 64 -4.60 7.72 -15.05
C SER A 64 -4.11 6.60 -14.14
N THR A 65 -4.07 6.86 -12.84
CA THR A 65 -3.78 5.85 -11.82
C THR A 65 -4.95 4.89 -11.69
N TRP A 66 -4.68 3.59 -11.82
CA TRP A 66 -5.72 2.56 -11.73
C TRP A 66 -6.04 2.25 -10.27
N LYS A 67 -7.30 2.42 -9.89
CA LYS A 67 -7.85 2.04 -8.57
C LYS A 67 -9.14 1.27 -8.81
N LEU A 68 -9.13 0.00 -8.46
CA LEU A 68 -10.22 -0.95 -8.67
C LEU A 68 -11.46 -0.55 -7.87
N ARG A 69 -11.28 -0.15 -6.60
CA ARG A 69 -12.38 0.28 -5.74
C ARG A 69 -13.17 1.40 -6.41
N LYS A 70 -12.48 2.44 -6.88
CA LYS A 70 -13.09 3.56 -7.59
C LYS A 70 -13.80 3.13 -8.88
N ALA A 71 -13.17 2.25 -9.67
CA ALA A 71 -13.76 1.75 -10.92
C ALA A 71 -15.03 0.91 -10.71
N GLN A 72 -15.19 0.31 -9.53
CA GLN A 72 -16.39 -0.44 -9.12
C GLN A 72 -17.43 0.44 -8.41
N GLY A 73 -17.30 1.78 -8.50
CA GLY A 73 -18.21 2.74 -7.87
C GLY A 73 -17.92 3.00 -6.40
N GLY A 74 -16.79 2.48 -5.89
CA GLY A 74 -16.34 2.62 -4.52
C GLY A 74 -16.09 4.06 -4.09
N ALA A 75 -16.74 4.52 -3.03
CA ALA A 75 -16.53 5.81 -2.38
C ALA A 75 -16.29 5.67 -0.86
N ASP A 76 -15.68 6.69 -0.26
CA ASP A 76 -15.58 6.80 1.21
C ASP A 76 -17.00 6.77 1.82
N GLY A 77 -17.27 5.78 2.67
CA GLY A 77 -18.57 5.57 3.29
C GLY A 77 -19.40 4.43 2.70
N ASP A 78 -18.91 3.76 1.65
CA ASP A 78 -19.56 2.57 1.09
C ASP A 78 -19.64 1.41 2.08
N GLU A 79 -18.71 1.35 3.03
CA GLU A 79 -18.75 0.45 4.18
C GLU A 79 -20.00 0.64 5.05
N PHE A 80 -20.78 1.72 4.85
CA PHE A 80 -22.02 1.99 5.57
C PHE A 80 -23.28 1.87 4.71
N THR A 81 -23.16 1.34 3.49
CA THR A 81 -24.31 1.13 2.58
C THR A 81 -24.93 -0.24 2.78
N GLU A 82 -26.13 -0.46 2.23
CA GLU A 82 -26.76 -1.79 2.21
C GLU A 82 -25.90 -2.87 1.54
N ALA A 83 -24.99 -2.49 0.63
CA ALA A 83 -24.07 -3.40 -0.02
C ALA A 83 -22.97 -3.93 0.92
N ALA A 84 -22.79 -3.31 2.10
CA ALA A 84 -21.87 -3.76 3.14
C ALA A 84 -22.47 -4.82 4.07
N ARG A 85 -23.75 -5.18 3.88
CA ARG A 85 -24.43 -6.18 4.70
C ARG A 85 -23.77 -7.56 4.56
N GLY A 86 -23.40 -8.14 5.70
CA GLY A 86 -22.67 -9.41 5.77
C GLY A 86 -21.17 -9.30 5.44
N LYS A 87 -20.62 -8.09 5.31
CA LYS A 87 -19.19 -7.84 5.11
C LYS A 87 -18.59 -7.18 6.36
N ILE A 88 -17.27 -7.31 6.50
CA ILE A 88 -16.50 -6.58 7.51
C ILE A 88 -16.50 -5.09 7.15
N CYS A 89 -16.63 -4.22 8.15
CA CYS A 89 -16.62 -2.78 7.99
C CYS A 89 -15.27 -2.27 7.48
N GLY A 90 -14.18 -2.53 8.20
CA GLY A 90 -12.83 -2.18 7.76
C GLY A 90 -12.56 -0.68 7.63
N HIS A 91 -13.43 0.19 8.17
CA HIS A 91 -13.23 1.64 8.15
C HIS A 91 -11.91 2.02 8.83
N ILE A 92 -10.99 2.64 8.08
CA ILE A 92 -9.68 3.08 8.58
C ILE A 92 -9.85 4.39 9.32
N PHE A 93 -9.44 4.42 10.58
CA PHE A 93 -9.64 5.60 11.44
C PHE A 93 -8.77 6.78 11.02
N LYS A 94 -9.40 7.94 10.88
CA LYS A 94 -8.75 9.22 10.60
C LYS A 94 -8.40 9.93 11.91
N ALA A 95 -7.40 10.81 11.86
CA ALA A 95 -6.98 11.58 13.03
C ALA A 95 -8.16 12.41 13.58
N GLY A 96 -8.42 12.30 14.89
CA GLY A 96 -9.54 12.96 15.56
C GLY A 96 -10.84 12.16 15.59
N GLU A 97 -10.94 11.01 14.92
CA GLU A 97 -12.12 10.15 15.00
C GLU A 97 -12.19 9.37 16.32
N ALA A 98 -13.41 9.20 16.83
CA ALA A 98 -13.64 8.39 18.02
C ALA A 98 -13.67 6.89 17.69
N THR A 99 -12.95 6.09 18.48
CA THR A 99 -12.96 4.63 18.44
C THR A 99 -13.60 4.08 19.72
N TYR A 100 -14.41 3.04 19.57
CA TYR A 100 -15.21 2.46 20.65
C TYR A 100 -14.77 1.03 20.91
N ARG A 101 -14.23 0.76 22.10
CA ARG A 101 -13.87 -0.57 22.54
C ARG A 101 -14.87 -1.07 23.56
N CYS A 102 -15.71 -2.02 23.17
CA CYS A 102 -16.59 -2.70 24.10
C CYS A 102 -15.86 -3.89 24.75
N LYS A 103 -15.27 -3.69 25.92
CA LYS A 103 -14.53 -4.75 26.66
C LYS A 103 -15.42 -5.94 26.99
N THR A 104 -16.73 -5.75 27.13
CA THR A 104 -17.67 -6.86 27.33
C THR A 104 -17.77 -7.74 26.08
N CYS A 105 -17.89 -7.14 24.89
CA CYS A 105 -18.06 -7.87 23.62
C CYS A 105 -16.76 -8.37 22.98
N SER A 106 -15.66 -7.62 23.13
CA SER A 106 -14.41 -7.89 22.41
C SER A 106 -13.74 -9.19 22.87
N SER A 107 -13.14 -9.88 21.90
CA SER A 107 -12.28 -11.03 22.17
C SER A 107 -10.99 -10.62 22.88
N ASP A 108 -10.42 -9.46 22.52
CA ASP A 108 -9.23 -8.91 23.14
C ASP A 108 -9.23 -7.36 23.24
N ASP A 109 -8.09 -6.80 23.62
CA ASP A 109 -7.83 -5.38 23.80
C ASP A 109 -7.36 -4.68 22.51
N THR A 110 -7.65 -5.23 21.34
CA THR A 110 -7.39 -4.59 20.04
C THR A 110 -8.68 -4.36 19.25
N CYS A 111 -9.75 -5.12 19.51
CA CYS A 111 -11.01 -4.98 18.81
C CYS A 111 -11.69 -3.63 19.06
N VAL A 112 -12.05 -2.92 17.99
CA VAL A 112 -12.59 -1.56 18.00
C VAL A 112 -13.70 -1.37 16.97
N LEU A 113 -14.68 -0.56 17.34
CA LEU A 113 -15.77 -0.10 16.47
C LEU A 113 -15.55 1.37 16.10
N CYS A 114 -15.87 1.73 14.86
CA CYS A 114 -16.09 3.13 14.50
C CYS A 114 -17.42 3.63 15.09
N SER A 115 -17.60 4.95 15.15
CA SER A 115 -18.82 5.56 15.71
C SER A 115 -20.09 5.00 15.07
N ARG A 116 -20.13 4.89 13.74
CA ARG A 116 -21.32 4.39 13.04
C ARG A 116 -21.66 2.95 13.40
N CYS A 117 -20.65 2.08 13.50
CA CYS A 117 -20.87 0.69 13.86
C CYS A 117 -21.31 0.57 15.32
N TYR A 118 -20.68 1.29 16.24
CA TYR A 118 -21.07 1.33 17.65
C TYR A 118 -22.52 1.81 17.82
N ASP A 119 -22.91 2.87 17.13
CA ASP A 119 -24.28 3.41 17.17
C ASP A 119 -25.31 2.47 16.51
N SER A 120 -24.83 1.62 15.59
CA SER A 120 -25.66 0.65 14.85
C SER A 120 -25.73 -0.73 15.51
N SER A 121 -25.13 -0.90 16.71
CA SER A 121 -25.18 -2.14 17.48
C SER A 121 -25.55 -1.90 18.94
N ASP A 122 -26.07 -2.92 19.61
CA ASP A 122 -26.48 -2.82 21.02
C ASP A 122 -25.31 -3.12 21.97
N HIS A 123 -24.98 -2.14 22.81
CA HIS A 123 -23.97 -2.25 23.87
C HIS A 123 -24.54 -1.84 25.24
N THR A 124 -25.86 -1.89 25.39
CA THR A 124 -26.55 -1.47 26.63
C THR A 124 -26.06 -2.29 27.82
N GLY A 125 -25.56 -1.59 28.85
CA GLY A 125 -25.04 -2.22 30.07
C GLY A 125 -23.63 -2.82 29.95
N HIS A 126 -22.93 -2.61 28.83
CA HIS A 126 -21.57 -3.08 28.64
C HIS A 126 -20.50 -2.06 29.09
N MET A 127 -19.29 -2.55 29.35
CA MET A 127 -18.14 -1.72 29.65
C MET A 127 -17.48 -1.25 28.35
N VAL A 128 -17.63 0.03 28.04
CA VAL A 128 -17.11 0.64 26.81
C VAL A 128 -16.06 1.69 27.14
N TYR A 129 -14.95 1.63 26.40
CA TYR A 129 -13.90 2.64 26.42
C TYR A 129 -13.93 3.42 25.11
N VAL A 130 -13.79 4.73 25.19
CA VAL A 130 -13.72 5.61 24.01
C VAL A 130 -12.33 6.21 23.96
N SER A 131 -11.70 6.14 22.79
CA SER A 131 -10.42 6.79 22.51
C SER A 131 -10.52 7.62 21.24
N VAL A 132 -9.65 8.61 21.10
CA VAL A 132 -9.53 9.40 19.87
C VAL A 132 -8.35 8.85 19.08
N SER A 133 -8.59 8.48 17.83
CA SER A 133 -7.54 8.01 16.92
C SER A 133 -6.57 9.14 16.59
N LEU A 134 -5.27 8.81 16.60
CA LEU A 134 -4.22 9.70 16.11
C LEU A 134 -4.10 9.66 14.57
N GLY A 135 -4.95 8.89 13.88
CA GLY A 135 -4.90 8.61 12.44
C GLY A 135 -4.09 7.36 12.11
N ASN A 136 -4.43 6.67 11.02
CA ASN A 136 -3.75 5.48 10.48
C ASN A 136 -3.42 4.38 11.53
N SER A 137 -4.25 4.26 12.57
CA SER A 137 -3.95 3.47 13.79
C SER A 137 -4.81 2.21 13.94
N GLY A 138 -5.46 1.76 12.88
CA GLY A 138 -6.30 0.57 12.86
C GLY A 138 -7.54 0.73 11.98
N CYS A 139 -8.35 -0.31 11.92
CA CYS A 139 -9.63 -0.30 11.22
C CYS A 139 -10.75 -0.85 12.11
N CYS A 140 -12.00 -0.63 11.71
CA CYS A 140 -13.16 -1.12 12.44
C CYS A 140 -13.38 -2.63 12.23
N ASP A 141 -13.49 -3.39 13.33
CA ASP A 141 -13.67 -4.85 13.33
C ASP A 141 -15.14 -5.30 13.27
N CYS A 142 -16.06 -4.39 13.00
CA CYS A 142 -17.48 -4.72 12.89
C CYS A 142 -17.72 -5.70 11.73
N GLY A 143 -18.46 -6.77 11.97
CA GLY A 143 -18.72 -7.82 10.97
C GLY A 143 -17.64 -8.91 10.88
N ASP A 144 -16.52 -8.78 11.61
CA ASP A 144 -15.53 -9.85 11.75
C ASP A 144 -15.95 -10.82 12.88
N PRO A 145 -16.25 -12.10 12.59
CA PRO A 145 -16.65 -13.06 13.61
C PRO A 145 -15.54 -13.42 14.60
N GLU A 146 -14.26 -13.22 14.28
CA GLU A 146 -13.13 -13.56 15.17
C GLU A 146 -12.86 -12.47 16.23
N ALA A 147 -13.28 -11.24 15.96
CA ALA A 147 -13.07 -10.09 16.84
C ALA A 147 -13.95 -10.07 18.11
N TRP A 148 -15.04 -10.86 18.15
CA TRP A 148 -16.05 -10.74 19.20
C TRP A 148 -16.35 -12.06 19.91
N ARG A 149 -16.16 -12.09 21.23
CA ARG A 149 -16.58 -13.23 22.08
C ARG A 149 -18.08 -13.25 22.37
N LEU A 150 -18.73 -12.09 22.28
CA LEU A 150 -20.19 -11.96 22.27
C LEU A 150 -20.60 -11.38 20.91
N PRO A 151 -21.63 -11.91 20.24
CA PRO A 151 -22.05 -11.41 18.93
C PRO A 151 -22.36 -9.90 18.95
N VAL A 152 -21.75 -9.15 18.02
CA VAL A 152 -22.09 -7.75 17.76
C VAL A 152 -23.05 -7.70 16.58
N HIS A 153 -24.32 -7.43 16.88
CA HIS A 153 -25.38 -7.31 15.87
C HIS A 153 -25.47 -5.87 15.37
N CYS A 154 -24.71 -5.58 14.32
CA CYS A 154 -24.74 -4.28 13.65
C CYS A 154 -25.81 -4.28 12.56
N SER A 155 -26.70 -3.28 12.56
CA SER A 155 -27.75 -3.16 11.53
C SER A 155 -27.21 -2.95 10.11
N ILE A 156 -25.92 -2.59 9.97
CA ILE A 156 -25.22 -2.37 8.71
C ILE A 156 -24.52 -3.66 8.25
N HIS A 157 -23.71 -4.28 9.13
CA HIS A 157 -22.78 -5.35 8.76
C HIS A 157 -23.27 -6.76 9.07
N THR A 158 -24.30 -6.93 9.90
CA THR A 158 -24.88 -8.25 10.17
C THR A 158 -25.74 -8.72 8.99
N ALA A 159 -25.53 -9.96 8.55
CA ALA A 159 -26.34 -10.58 7.51
C ALA A 159 -27.82 -10.72 7.93
N ASN A 160 -28.76 -10.62 6.98
CA ASN A 160 -30.15 -10.93 7.26
C ASN A 160 -30.29 -12.41 7.63
N GLY A 161 -31.21 -12.73 8.55
CA GLY A 161 -31.40 -14.07 9.13
C GLY A 161 -31.65 -15.19 8.10
N PRO A 162 -31.76 -16.45 8.58
CA PRO A 162 -31.68 -17.63 7.73
C PRO A 162 -32.86 -17.86 6.74
N ASP A 163 -33.85 -16.97 6.69
CA ASP A 163 -35.06 -17.10 5.86
C ASP A 163 -35.07 -16.28 4.56
N THR A 164 -33.96 -15.61 4.23
CA THR A 164 -33.67 -15.36 2.81
C THR A 164 -32.74 -16.45 2.34
N THR A 165 -33.31 -17.61 2.02
CA THR A 165 -32.69 -18.46 1.01
C THR A 165 -32.30 -17.55 -0.15
N ASN A 166 -31.01 -17.54 -0.50
CA ASN A 166 -30.52 -16.93 -1.73
C ASN A 166 -31.08 -17.73 -2.93
N GLU A 167 -32.40 -17.76 -3.11
CA GLU A 167 -33.06 -18.43 -4.24
C GLU A 167 -33.02 -17.61 -5.52
N ASP A 168 -32.31 -16.47 -5.54
CA ASP A 168 -32.05 -15.74 -6.79
C ASP A 168 -30.70 -14.99 -6.84
N LYS A 169 -29.69 -15.50 -6.13
CA LYS A 169 -28.30 -15.28 -6.57
C LYS A 169 -28.00 -16.41 -7.53
N GLY A 170 -28.33 -16.20 -8.81
CA GLY A 170 -27.93 -17.11 -9.89
C GLY A 170 -26.52 -17.59 -9.60
N LYS A 171 -26.33 -18.92 -9.52
CA LYS A 171 -25.05 -19.57 -9.27
C LYS A 171 -23.98 -18.74 -9.94
N ALA A 172 -23.16 -18.02 -9.17
CA ALA A 172 -22.00 -17.36 -9.75
C ALA A 172 -21.23 -18.50 -10.41
N THR A 173 -21.25 -18.55 -11.74
CA THR A 173 -20.38 -19.43 -12.51
C THR A 173 -19.00 -19.20 -11.93
N GLY A 174 -18.39 -20.23 -11.35
CA GLY A 174 -17.08 -20.10 -10.73
C GLY A 174 -16.14 -19.39 -11.68
N LEU A 175 -15.30 -18.49 -11.15
CA LEU A 175 -14.28 -17.85 -11.96
C LEU A 175 -13.44 -18.93 -12.64
N PRO A 176 -12.99 -18.72 -13.88
CA PRO A 176 -12.07 -19.64 -14.55
C PRO A 176 -10.86 -19.98 -13.65
N ASP A 177 -10.51 -21.26 -13.53
CA ASP A 177 -9.46 -21.73 -12.60
C ASP A 177 -8.10 -21.06 -12.89
N ASP A 178 -7.81 -20.81 -14.17
CA ASP A 178 -6.62 -20.10 -14.65
C ASP A 178 -6.58 -18.63 -14.20
N LEU A 179 -7.74 -17.97 -14.14
CA LEU A 179 -7.84 -16.63 -13.59
C LEU A 179 -7.62 -16.63 -12.08
N VAL A 180 -8.20 -17.60 -11.36
CA VAL A 180 -7.98 -17.72 -9.91
C VAL A 180 -6.52 -18.02 -9.60
N GLU A 181 -5.86 -18.88 -10.38
CA GLU A 181 -4.43 -19.15 -10.27
C GLU A 181 -3.59 -17.89 -10.56
N SER A 182 -3.95 -17.13 -11.61
CA SER A 182 -3.28 -15.87 -11.94
C SER A 182 -3.38 -14.86 -10.80
N ILE A 183 -4.58 -14.67 -10.21
CA ILE A 183 -4.80 -13.79 -9.06
C ILE A 183 -3.90 -14.21 -7.88
N ARG A 184 -3.93 -15.50 -7.52
CA ARG A 184 -3.12 -16.03 -6.41
C ARG A 184 -1.63 -15.86 -6.66
N MET A 185 -1.18 -16.14 -7.88
CA MET A 185 0.21 -15.99 -8.29
C MET A 185 0.64 -14.52 -8.20
N THR A 186 -0.11 -13.59 -8.78
CA THR A 186 0.23 -12.15 -8.76
C THR A 186 0.28 -11.62 -7.33
N ILE A 187 -0.72 -11.90 -6.50
CA ILE A 187 -0.74 -11.46 -5.09
C ILE A 187 0.44 -12.08 -4.33
N GLY A 188 0.70 -13.38 -4.49
CA GLY A 188 1.83 -14.06 -3.88
C GLY A 188 3.17 -13.43 -4.27
N ARG A 189 3.37 -13.11 -5.56
CA ARG A 189 4.60 -12.47 -6.04
C ARG A 189 4.77 -11.04 -5.57
N VAL A 190 3.68 -10.29 -5.46
CA VAL A 190 3.72 -8.95 -4.88
C VAL A 190 4.14 -9.02 -3.40
N LEU A 191 3.58 -9.95 -2.63
CA LEU A 191 3.95 -10.14 -1.23
C LEU A 191 5.40 -10.62 -1.08
N ASP A 192 5.84 -11.59 -1.89
CA ASP A 192 7.24 -12.04 -1.93
C ASP A 192 8.19 -10.85 -2.20
N TYR A 193 7.88 -10.03 -3.21
CA TYR A 193 8.69 -8.87 -3.57
C TYR A 193 8.76 -7.83 -2.44
N VAL A 194 7.62 -7.54 -1.79
CA VAL A 194 7.59 -6.64 -0.64
C VAL A 194 8.46 -7.19 0.49
N CYS A 195 8.38 -8.49 0.80
CA CYS A 195 9.24 -9.12 1.80
C CYS A 195 10.74 -9.04 1.42
N ASP A 196 11.09 -9.36 0.18
CA ASP A 196 12.47 -9.34 -0.32
C ASP A 196 13.09 -7.93 -0.24
N VAL A 197 12.30 -6.88 -0.50
CA VAL A 197 12.78 -5.50 -0.46
C VAL A 197 12.79 -4.93 0.97
N ILE A 198 11.70 -5.10 1.71
CA ILE A 198 11.54 -4.49 3.03
C ILE A 198 12.42 -5.17 4.08
N SER A 199 12.71 -6.46 3.96
CA SER A 199 13.65 -7.16 4.86
C SER A 199 15.08 -6.61 4.80
N CYS A 200 15.44 -5.90 3.73
CA CYS A 200 16.72 -5.22 3.57
C CYS A 200 16.64 -3.69 3.81
N SER A 201 15.48 -3.19 4.23
CA SER A 201 15.30 -1.78 4.57
C SER A 201 15.87 -1.46 5.96
N PRO A 202 16.40 -0.25 6.20
CA PRO A 202 17.11 0.06 7.44
C PRO A 202 16.13 0.17 8.61
N GLU A 203 16.23 -0.76 9.57
CA GLU A 203 15.48 -0.68 10.83
C GLU A 203 16.02 0.43 11.75
N GLN A 204 17.33 0.67 11.73
CA GLN A 204 18.00 1.66 12.57
C GLN A 204 18.58 2.81 11.74
N LEU A 205 17.81 3.90 11.66
CA LEU A 205 18.11 5.04 10.79
C LEU A 205 19.29 5.92 11.24
N ARG A 206 19.80 5.72 12.47
CA ARG A 206 20.87 6.55 13.08
C ARG A 206 22.23 5.84 13.17
N LEU A 207 22.40 4.74 12.45
CA LEU A 207 23.70 4.06 12.40
C LEU A 207 24.78 4.97 11.79
N PRO A 208 26.05 4.84 12.24
CA PRO A 208 27.17 5.50 11.61
C PRO A 208 27.26 5.13 10.12
N LYS A 209 27.52 6.14 9.29
CA LYS A 209 27.58 5.99 7.83
C LYS A 209 29.03 6.05 7.39
N SER A 210 29.50 5.02 6.71
CA SER A 210 30.76 5.07 5.96
C SER A 210 30.51 4.62 4.52
N LYS A 211 31.49 4.88 3.65
CA LYS A 211 31.44 4.43 2.26
C LYS A 211 31.29 2.91 2.18
N GLU A 212 32.02 2.19 3.03
CA GLU A 212 32.02 0.74 3.11
C GLU A 212 30.67 0.19 3.56
N THR A 213 30.04 0.82 4.57
CA THR A 213 28.72 0.38 5.07
C THR A 213 27.63 0.63 4.03
N ILE A 214 27.67 1.78 3.33
CA ILE A 214 26.71 2.12 2.27
C ILE A 214 26.84 1.17 1.07
N GLN A 215 28.07 0.83 0.67
CA GLN A 215 28.30 -0.14 -0.41
C GLN A 215 27.93 -1.57 0.01
N LEU A 216 28.09 -1.91 1.29
CA LEU A 216 27.65 -3.20 1.82
C LEU A 216 26.13 -3.30 1.83
N ASP A 217 25.44 -2.24 2.26
CA ASP A 217 23.98 -2.12 2.23
C ASP A 217 23.41 -2.35 0.81
N GLU A 218 24.00 -1.73 -0.22
CA GLU A 218 23.61 -1.98 -1.62
C GLU A 218 23.74 -3.44 -2.02
N ARG A 219 24.85 -4.10 -1.64
CA ARG A 219 25.10 -5.50 -1.99
C ARG A 219 24.13 -6.44 -1.28
N MET A 220 23.84 -6.17 0.00
CA MET A 220 22.92 -6.96 0.81
C MET A 220 21.45 -6.77 0.38
N SER A 221 21.13 -5.61 -0.20
CA SER A 221 19.79 -5.30 -0.71
C SER A 221 19.52 -5.83 -2.13
N ARG A 222 20.47 -6.55 -2.74
CA ARG A 222 20.27 -7.17 -4.05
C ARG A 222 19.27 -8.33 -3.96
N LEU A 223 18.38 -8.42 -4.94
CA LEU A 223 17.41 -9.52 -5.03
C LEU A 223 18.14 -10.86 -5.27
N THR A 224 18.05 -11.78 -4.31
CA THR A 224 18.74 -13.08 -4.35
C THR A 224 17.82 -14.28 -4.59
N SER A 225 16.50 -14.09 -4.45
CA SER A 225 15.53 -15.17 -4.67
C SER A 225 15.65 -15.73 -6.09
N SER A 226 15.44 -17.04 -6.23
CA SER A 226 15.54 -17.74 -7.51
C SER A 226 14.55 -17.23 -8.57
N TYR A 227 13.46 -16.59 -8.14
CA TYR A 227 12.43 -16.02 -9.03
C TYR A 227 12.96 -14.89 -9.91
N TYR A 228 14.05 -14.24 -9.51
CA TYR A 228 14.62 -13.10 -10.24
C TYR A 228 15.78 -13.50 -11.16
N ASN A 229 16.30 -14.74 -11.09
CA ASN A 229 17.49 -15.15 -11.82
C ASN A 229 18.70 -14.19 -11.64
N GLY A 230 18.87 -13.67 -10.42
CA GLY A 230 19.89 -12.71 -10.06
C GLY A 230 19.49 -11.26 -10.31
N ASP A 231 20.05 -10.36 -9.51
CA ASP A 231 19.76 -8.93 -9.60
C ASP A 231 20.55 -8.20 -10.70
N ILE A 232 20.09 -7.00 -11.03
CA ILE A 232 20.78 -6.07 -11.92
C ILE A 232 21.79 -5.27 -11.10
N VAL A 233 23.08 -5.50 -11.40
CA VAL A 233 24.17 -4.71 -10.83
C VAL A 233 24.43 -3.51 -11.74
N GLU A 234 24.28 -2.31 -11.18
CA GLU A 234 24.53 -1.04 -11.89
C GLU A 234 25.98 -0.59 -11.68
N ASP A 235 26.65 -0.19 -12.76
CA ASP A 235 28.00 0.38 -12.72
C ASP A 235 28.09 1.59 -13.68
N PRO A 236 28.32 2.82 -13.17
CA PRO A 236 28.42 3.17 -11.76
C PRO A 236 27.06 3.08 -11.05
N CYS A 237 27.06 2.61 -9.80
CA CYS A 237 25.88 2.65 -8.93
C CYS A 237 25.60 4.08 -8.44
N GLU A 238 24.35 4.53 -8.57
CA GLU A 238 23.89 5.81 -8.03
C GLU A 238 23.25 5.61 -6.65
N TYR A 239 23.50 6.55 -5.74
CA TYR A 239 22.98 6.55 -4.37
C TYR A 239 22.05 7.74 -4.13
N ALA A 240 21.09 7.57 -3.23
CA ALA A 240 20.15 8.57 -2.77
C ALA A 240 20.40 8.89 -1.29
N LEU A 241 20.42 10.19 -0.96
CA LEU A 241 20.37 10.69 0.42
C LEU A 241 18.91 10.98 0.77
N LEU A 242 18.39 10.26 1.76
CA LEU A 242 17.03 10.37 2.26
C LEU A 242 17.00 11.19 3.55
N LEU A 243 16.02 12.07 3.68
CA LEU A 243 15.65 12.77 4.91
C LEU A 243 14.42 12.11 5.51
N TRP A 244 14.41 11.91 6.82
CA TRP A 244 13.31 11.30 7.56
C TRP A 244 12.61 12.32 8.45
N ASN A 245 11.29 12.21 8.53
CA ASN A 245 10.48 13.06 9.40
C ASN A 245 10.81 12.81 10.87
N ASP A 246 10.70 13.87 11.67
CA ASP A 246 10.75 13.77 13.12
C ASP A 246 9.75 14.74 13.76
N GLU A 247 9.35 14.44 14.99
CA GLU A 247 8.35 15.24 15.71
C GLU A 247 8.96 16.50 16.38
N LYS A 248 10.23 16.81 16.10
CA LYS A 248 11.00 17.82 16.86
C LYS A 248 11.24 19.09 16.07
N HIS A 249 11.45 18.99 14.77
CA HIS A 249 11.83 20.11 13.92
C HIS A 249 10.64 20.65 13.14
N THR A 250 10.63 21.96 12.93
CA THR A 250 9.61 22.59 12.08
C THR A 250 9.98 22.46 10.60
N VAL A 251 8.98 22.45 9.73
CA VAL A 251 9.16 22.42 8.27
C VAL A 251 10.09 23.54 7.77
N ASN A 252 10.02 24.73 8.38
CA ASN A 252 10.87 25.86 8.00
C ASN A 252 12.35 25.64 8.35
N GLU A 253 12.65 25.12 9.54
CA GLU A 253 14.03 24.80 9.95
C GLU A 253 14.64 23.73 9.02
N VAL A 254 13.86 22.69 8.71
CA VAL A 254 14.25 21.64 7.77
C VAL A 254 14.51 22.21 6.37
N CYS A 255 13.60 23.06 5.87
CA CYS A 255 13.74 23.73 4.57
C CYS A 255 15.06 24.50 4.45
N ASP A 256 15.40 25.32 5.45
CA ASP A 256 16.62 26.15 5.44
C ASP A 256 17.88 25.29 5.43
N HIS A 257 17.88 24.19 6.19
CA HIS A 257 19.00 23.25 6.24
C HIS A 257 19.16 22.46 4.95
N VAL A 258 18.06 21.95 4.38
CA VAL A 258 18.08 21.24 3.09
C VAL A 258 18.54 22.17 1.97
N SER A 259 18.04 23.40 1.91
CA SER A 259 18.42 24.39 0.89
C SER A 259 19.91 24.68 0.90
N ARG A 260 20.46 24.92 2.10
CA ARG A 260 21.88 25.20 2.31
C ARG A 260 22.78 24.00 1.99
N ALA A 261 22.43 22.82 2.50
CA ALA A 261 23.25 21.62 2.35
C ALA A 261 23.23 21.07 0.92
N CYS A 262 22.05 21.03 0.29
CA CYS A 262 21.90 20.52 -1.07
C CYS A 262 22.27 21.55 -2.15
N LYS A 263 22.44 22.83 -1.78
CA LYS A 263 22.65 23.97 -2.68
C LYS A 263 21.50 24.15 -3.67
N VAL A 264 20.28 24.09 -3.16
CA VAL A 264 19.04 24.23 -3.92
C VAL A 264 18.30 25.50 -3.53
N THR A 265 17.31 25.90 -4.33
CA THR A 265 16.49 27.07 -4.02
C THR A 265 15.64 26.83 -2.77
N SER A 266 15.29 27.89 -2.03
CA SER A 266 14.38 27.79 -0.88
C SER A 266 13.03 27.14 -1.26
N ARG A 267 12.56 27.37 -2.49
CA ARG A 267 11.35 26.72 -3.02
C ARG A 267 11.51 25.19 -3.10
N GLU A 268 12.63 24.71 -3.63
CA GLU A 268 12.92 23.26 -3.71
C GLU A 268 13.17 22.65 -2.32
N GLY A 269 13.84 23.39 -1.42
CA GLY A 269 14.00 22.99 -0.03
C GLY A 269 12.67 22.85 0.70
N MET A 270 11.76 23.82 0.50
CA MET A 270 10.41 23.81 1.06
C MET A 270 9.59 22.64 0.53
N GLN A 271 9.68 22.35 -0.77
CA GLN A 271 8.99 21.20 -1.37
C GLN A 271 9.41 19.89 -0.68
N ARG A 272 10.71 19.66 -0.50
CA ARG A 272 11.24 18.46 0.15
C ARG A 272 10.91 18.38 1.64
N ALA A 273 10.91 19.52 2.33
CA ALA A 273 10.55 19.58 3.75
C ALA A 273 9.07 19.21 3.95
N ARG A 274 8.17 19.72 3.10
CA ARG A 274 6.74 19.34 3.12
C ARG A 274 6.53 17.89 2.73
N GLU A 275 7.20 17.40 1.69
CA GLU A 275 7.14 15.98 1.32
C GLU A 275 7.58 15.08 2.48
N THR A 276 8.62 15.47 3.21
CA THR A 276 9.07 14.73 4.41
C THR A 276 8.01 14.72 5.50
N ASP A 277 7.36 15.86 5.76
CA ASP A 277 6.29 15.99 6.75
C ASP A 277 5.07 15.12 6.37
N ASP A 278 4.64 15.21 5.10
CA ASP A 278 3.44 14.53 4.58
C ASP A 278 3.62 13.01 4.43
N ILE A 279 4.78 12.57 3.92
CA ILE A 279 5.05 11.16 3.56
C ILE A 279 5.87 10.42 4.64
N GLY A 280 6.54 11.17 5.52
CA GLY A 280 7.45 10.63 6.53
C GLY A 280 8.92 10.56 6.08
N ARG A 281 9.20 10.73 4.78
CA ARG A 281 10.57 10.82 4.22
C ARG A 281 10.59 11.49 2.85
N SER A 282 11.74 12.05 2.46
CA SER A 282 11.98 12.56 1.10
C SER A 282 13.39 12.30 0.61
N ILE A 283 13.58 12.22 -0.71
CA ILE A 283 14.91 12.13 -1.31
C ILE A 283 15.43 13.53 -1.61
N ILE A 284 16.54 13.89 -0.99
CA ILE A 284 17.07 15.26 -1.06
C ILE A 284 18.30 15.37 -1.96
N LYS A 285 18.98 14.27 -2.31
CA LYS A 285 20.10 14.31 -3.26
C LYS A 285 20.38 12.94 -3.85
N TYR A 286 20.72 12.91 -5.13
CA TYR A 286 21.32 11.76 -5.79
C TYR A 286 22.77 12.04 -6.15
N SER A 287 23.61 11.00 -6.15
CA SER A 287 25.01 11.08 -6.55
C SER A 287 25.59 9.67 -6.75
N THR A 288 26.47 9.49 -7.73
CA THR A 288 27.34 8.30 -7.82
C THR A 288 28.57 8.40 -6.89
N ASP A 289 28.82 9.60 -6.37
CA ASP A 289 29.90 9.91 -5.43
C ASP A 289 29.35 9.91 -4.00
N ILE A 290 29.62 8.83 -3.26
CA ILE A 290 29.18 8.62 -1.88
C ILE A 290 29.79 9.66 -0.93
N ASP A 291 31.04 10.06 -1.17
CA ASP A 291 31.75 11.01 -0.30
C ASP A 291 31.05 12.37 -0.31
N LYS A 292 30.55 12.81 -1.47
CA LYS A 292 29.68 13.99 -1.57
C LYS A 292 28.36 13.86 -0.82
N LEU A 293 27.76 12.67 -0.77
CA LEU A 293 26.52 12.46 -0.01
C LEU A 293 26.79 12.48 1.50
N LEU A 294 27.92 11.91 1.94
CA LEU A 294 28.37 11.98 3.33
C LEU A 294 28.68 13.42 3.76
N ASP A 295 29.24 14.25 2.88
CA ASP A 295 29.44 15.67 3.15
C ASP A 295 28.11 16.39 3.38
N VAL A 296 27.12 16.14 2.52
CA VAL A 296 25.78 16.74 2.64
C VAL A 296 25.05 16.21 3.86
N SER A 297 25.17 14.91 4.17
CA SER A 297 24.54 14.31 5.36
C SER A 297 25.05 14.97 6.63
N ARG A 298 26.37 15.19 6.76
CA ARG A 298 26.99 15.85 7.92
C ARG A 298 26.47 17.27 8.15
N ILE A 299 26.18 18.02 7.08
CA ILE A 299 25.62 19.38 7.20
C ILE A 299 24.18 19.33 7.72
N ILE A 300 23.38 18.38 7.22
CA ILE A 300 21.97 18.24 7.57
C ILE A 300 21.81 17.75 9.00
N GLU A 301 22.62 16.77 9.41
CA GLU A 301 22.60 16.19 10.76
C GLU A 301 23.05 17.18 11.86
N GLN A 302 23.53 18.39 11.53
CA GLN A 302 23.88 19.43 12.52
C GLN A 302 22.70 19.84 13.41
N ILE A 303 21.47 19.79 12.88
CA ILE A 303 20.25 20.02 13.66
C ILE A 303 19.70 18.72 14.27
N LYS A 304 20.38 17.58 14.13
CA LYS A 304 19.96 16.26 14.63
C LYS A 304 18.71 15.68 13.94
N VAL A 305 18.34 16.18 12.77
CA VAL A 305 17.41 15.47 11.87
C VAL A 305 18.07 14.19 11.36
N THR A 306 17.25 13.19 11.05
CA THR A 306 17.74 11.86 10.66
C THR A 306 17.82 11.74 9.14
N VAL A 307 18.95 11.27 8.62
CA VAL A 307 19.15 10.98 7.19
C VAL A 307 19.74 9.59 7.00
N THR A 308 19.51 8.98 5.84
CA THR A 308 20.17 7.72 5.42
C THR A 308 20.69 7.85 3.99
N ILE A 309 21.70 7.06 3.62
CA ILE A 309 22.18 6.97 2.24
C ILE A 309 22.02 5.53 1.80
N ARG A 310 21.29 5.31 0.70
CA ARG A 310 20.99 3.99 0.12
C ARG A 310 21.17 4.02 -1.38
N SER A 311 21.23 2.86 -2.03
CA SER A 311 21.24 2.84 -3.49
C SER A 311 19.94 3.47 -4.02
N ALA A 312 20.03 4.18 -5.14
CA ALA A 312 18.86 4.78 -5.78
C ALA A 312 17.86 3.70 -6.22
N ARG A 313 18.38 2.54 -6.66
CA ARG A 313 17.59 1.35 -6.99
C ARG A 313 16.73 0.89 -5.81
N ASP A 314 17.33 0.69 -4.65
CA ASP A 314 16.62 0.13 -3.50
C ASP A 314 15.60 1.14 -2.94
N THR A 315 15.93 2.44 -2.99
CA THR A 315 14.96 3.48 -2.65
C THR A 315 13.74 3.47 -3.57
N PHE A 316 13.94 3.30 -4.89
CA PHE A 316 12.85 3.14 -5.85
C PHE A 316 12.00 1.90 -5.55
N ARG A 317 12.63 0.77 -5.22
CA ARG A 317 11.92 -0.47 -4.87
C ARG A 317 11.08 -0.32 -3.60
N GLU A 318 11.58 0.39 -2.60
CA GLU A 318 10.78 0.69 -1.41
C GLU A 318 9.56 1.56 -1.74
N GLN A 319 9.68 2.51 -2.67
CA GLN A 319 8.52 3.29 -3.16
C GLN A 319 7.53 2.42 -3.96
N MET A 320 8.03 1.46 -4.76
CA MET A 320 7.19 0.44 -5.39
C MET A 320 6.42 -0.38 -4.34
N CYS A 321 7.07 -0.77 -3.24
CA CYS A 321 6.43 -1.52 -2.16
C CYS A 321 5.29 -0.73 -1.52
N GLY A 322 5.45 0.59 -1.31
CA GLY A 322 4.35 1.46 -0.87
C GLY A 322 3.14 1.39 -1.80
N THR A 323 3.37 1.53 -3.10
CA THR A 323 2.31 1.42 -4.12
C THR A 323 1.67 0.03 -4.17
N MET A 324 2.47 -1.03 -4.01
CA MET A 324 1.98 -2.41 -3.96
C MET A 324 1.07 -2.64 -2.74
N ILE A 325 1.44 -2.11 -1.57
CA ILE A 325 0.64 -2.21 -0.35
C ILE A 325 -0.69 -1.47 -0.52
N GLU A 326 -0.65 -0.25 -1.07
CA GLU A 326 -1.88 0.48 -1.41
C GLU A 326 -2.74 -0.25 -2.44
N TRP A 327 -2.12 -0.90 -3.42
CA TRP A 327 -2.82 -1.69 -4.43
C TRP A 327 -3.46 -2.94 -3.83
N LEU A 328 -2.76 -3.66 -2.95
CA LEU A 328 -3.32 -4.80 -2.21
C LEU A 328 -4.53 -4.35 -1.37
N SER A 329 -4.43 -3.19 -0.71
CA SER A 329 -5.54 -2.59 0.01
C SER A 329 -6.72 -2.26 -0.92
N ASP A 330 -6.46 -1.61 -2.05
CA ASP A 330 -7.46 -1.27 -3.07
C ASP A 330 -8.22 -2.50 -3.59
N ILE A 331 -7.54 -3.61 -3.88
CA ILE A 331 -8.19 -4.83 -4.41
C ILE A 331 -8.89 -5.67 -3.33
N SER A 332 -8.45 -5.61 -2.06
CA SER A 332 -8.91 -6.51 -0.99
C SER A 332 -10.43 -6.47 -0.73
N GLY A 333 -11.06 -5.32 -0.94
CA GLY A 333 -12.51 -5.12 -0.76
C GLY A 333 -13.33 -5.17 -2.06
N CYS A 334 -12.67 -5.44 -3.19
CA CYS A 334 -13.29 -5.42 -4.51
C CYS A 334 -13.79 -6.81 -4.93
N SER A 335 -14.65 -6.85 -5.94
CA SER A 335 -15.15 -8.10 -6.52
C SER A 335 -14.51 -8.37 -7.87
N VAL A 336 -14.19 -9.63 -8.16
CA VAL A 336 -13.94 -10.07 -9.52
C VAL A 336 -15.31 -10.38 -10.11
N VAL A 337 -15.80 -9.49 -10.98
CA VAL A 337 -17.20 -9.37 -11.44
C VAL A 337 -18.13 -8.68 -10.42
N GLY A 338 -18.53 -7.44 -10.70
CA GLY A 338 -19.51 -6.66 -9.93
C GLY A 338 -20.76 -6.27 -10.74
N VAL A 339 -21.86 -7.02 -10.53
CA VAL A 339 -23.30 -6.75 -10.80
C VAL A 339 -23.84 -6.83 -12.25
N LYS A 340 -24.64 -7.90 -12.45
CA LYS A 340 -25.79 -8.15 -13.35
C LYS A 340 -25.77 -7.55 -14.77
N GLN A 341 -25.91 -8.44 -15.75
CA GLN A 341 -26.51 -8.17 -17.06
C GLN A 341 -27.65 -7.16 -16.91
N ALA A 342 -27.60 -6.12 -17.74
CA ALA A 342 -28.65 -5.14 -17.91
C ALA A 342 -30.02 -5.83 -17.86
N THR A 343 -30.90 -5.35 -16.98
CA THR A 343 -32.32 -5.67 -17.07
C THR A 343 -32.75 -5.33 -18.51
N PRO A 344 -33.34 -6.27 -19.27
CA PRO A 344 -33.87 -5.90 -20.57
C PRO A 344 -34.92 -4.82 -20.32
N ILE A 345 -34.76 -3.69 -21.01
CA ILE A 345 -35.78 -2.65 -21.08
C ILE A 345 -37.05 -3.36 -21.57
N SER A 346 -38.00 -3.59 -20.66
CA SER A 346 -39.33 -4.04 -21.04
C SER A 346 -39.97 -2.93 -21.87
N ALA A 347 -40.38 -3.28 -23.08
CA ALA A 347 -41.15 -2.44 -23.99
C ALA A 347 -42.49 -2.00 -23.40
#